data_AF-A0A1A6ACM7-F1
#
_entry.id   AF-A0A1A6ACM7-F1
#
_cell.length_a   1.000
_cell.length_b   1.000
_cell.length_c   1.000
_cell.angle_alpha   90.00
_cell.angle_beta   90.00
_cell.angle_gamma   90.00
#
_symmetry.space_group_name_H-M   'P 1'
#
loop_
_entity.id
_entity.type
_entity.pdbx_description
1 polymer ?
#
loop_
_entity_poly.entity_id
_entity_poly.type
_entity_poly.pdbx_seq_one_letter_code
_entity_poly.pdbx_strand_id
1 'polypeptide(L)'
;MSQILPKDNSETALCLSALNKLEPRSRDIISKIHRHVQLRNAGGADARWIIIDTDAGLCKMADYDDPLALVLISALHRLGYVKLKGVNVTGMKRSTNISFVKNLLASIGLGDVHVVAGEEEYDSEDWDAERLKRTKKRRDTMLCEDERSRWQREHQSSTELDTATSLQVQGYAGDHRKLSSEIYLEASKLGKKVSRVIMTGLQTLDTFLQDPNMEKLFRENTDTIYLQGGMQFEEGRLIPDENARNMYYHIHSSANVLSYAQRHGIPIRCWTKNAAVACAKDGKWLKELSELPHAGMQQKDELRTSVDAHQFWDTLNPERRFRKNVLTPESFLQFKTTIPSEKIAPTAAYFEHKYGQMPNDQVFQEEYSQYLAEFRETLSDKTKLILYDDLPILDLMEEELKDELGLSMPYKMDQDEELERTFKVFGKSVEDPGLNVENIQETIIALTKYAILSSLEDRGAYLNACGKKK
;
A
#
# COMPACT_ATOMS: atom_id res chain seq x y z
N MET A 1 -1.60 50.46 8.06
CA MET A 1 -1.91 49.08 7.63
C MET A 1 -0.62 48.45 7.15
N SER A 2 0.12 47.80 8.06
CA SER A 2 1.32 47.03 7.72
C SER A 2 0.88 45.77 6.98
N GLN A 3 1.23 45.66 5.69
CA GLN A 3 1.15 44.40 4.97
C GLN A 3 2.06 43.40 5.68
N ILE A 4 1.46 42.49 6.43
CA ILE A 4 2.13 41.29 6.90
C ILE A 4 2.35 40.46 5.64
N LEU A 5 3.57 40.52 5.08
CA LEU A 5 4.00 39.53 4.11
C LEU A 5 3.89 38.15 4.80
N PRO A 6 3.24 37.16 4.16
CA PRO A 6 3.16 35.82 4.73
C PRO A 6 4.60 35.34 4.99
N LYS A 7 4.87 34.88 6.22
CA LYS A 7 6.12 34.21 6.55
C LYS A 7 6.39 33.16 5.47
N ASP A 8 7.60 33.16 4.92
CA ASP A 8 8.07 32.21 3.91
C ASP A 8 7.54 30.81 4.22
N ASN A 9 6.75 30.25 3.31
CA ASN A 9 6.36 28.84 3.26
C ASN A 9 7.59 27.98 2.92
N SER A 10 8.63 28.03 3.75
CA SER A 10 9.90 27.31 3.57
C SER A 10 9.79 25.79 3.72
N GLU A 11 8.59 25.25 3.95
CA GLU A 11 8.35 23.82 4.16
C GLU A 11 8.37 22.97 2.86
N THR A 12 8.47 23.58 1.67
CA THR A 12 8.46 22.84 0.38
C THR A 12 9.65 23.17 -0.52
N ALA A 13 10.85 23.28 0.06
CA ALA A 13 12.06 23.36 -0.75
C ALA A 13 12.33 21.99 -1.42
N LEU A 14 12.25 21.94 -2.75
CA LEU A 14 12.69 20.78 -3.53
C LEU A 14 14.10 20.37 -3.10
N CYS A 15 14.27 19.10 -2.79
CA CYS A 15 15.56 18.57 -2.38
C CYS A 15 16.49 18.44 -3.60
N LEU A 16 17.15 19.54 -3.98
CA LEU A 16 17.94 19.62 -5.22
C LEU A 16 19.07 18.58 -5.25
N SER A 17 19.65 18.24 -4.10
CA SER A 17 20.68 17.21 -3.99
C SER A 17 20.13 15.81 -4.28
N ALA A 18 18.95 15.45 -3.75
CA ALA A 18 18.26 14.21 -4.10
C ALA A 18 17.91 14.16 -5.60
N LEU A 19 17.39 15.26 -6.15
CA LEU A 19 17.02 15.38 -7.57
C LEU A 19 18.22 15.17 -8.52
N ASN A 20 19.39 15.67 -8.13
CA ASN A 20 20.62 15.53 -8.91
C ASN A 20 21.13 14.07 -8.96
N LYS A 21 20.80 13.25 -7.96
CA LYS A 21 21.17 11.83 -7.89
C LYS A 21 20.24 10.91 -8.70
N LEU A 22 19.06 11.40 -9.11
CA LEU A 22 18.14 10.63 -9.95
C LEU A 22 18.65 10.49 -11.39
N GLU A 23 18.35 9.38 -12.03
CA GLU A 23 18.50 9.22 -13.48
C GLU A 23 17.64 10.24 -14.26
N PRO A 24 18.00 10.58 -15.52
CA PRO A 24 17.32 11.63 -16.27
C PRO A 24 15.80 11.48 -16.36
N ARG A 25 15.29 10.24 -16.54
CA ARG A 25 13.84 9.98 -16.63
C ARG A 25 13.12 10.25 -15.31
N SER A 26 13.62 9.69 -14.20
CA SER A 26 13.05 9.95 -12.87
C SER A 26 13.16 11.43 -12.49
N ARG A 27 14.26 12.09 -12.86
CA ARG A 27 14.43 13.54 -12.65
C ARG A 27 13.39 14.36 -13.40
N ASP A 28 13.11 14.02 -14.66
CA ASP A 28 12.06 14.67 -15.47
C ASP A 28 10.69 14.51 -14.79
N ILE A 29 10.32 13.29 -14.40
CA ILE A 29 9.06 13.00 -13.70
C ILE A 29 8.91 13.86 -12.44
N ILE A 30 9.91 13.86 -11.56
CA ILE A 30 9.87 14.64 -10.31
C ILE A 30 9.81 16.15 -10.57
N SER A 31 10.53 16.62 -11.59
CA SER A 31 10.53 18.04 -11.97
C SER A 31 9.17 18.50 -12.49
N LYS A 32 8.47 17.65 -13.26
CA LYS A 32 7.10 17.92 -13.73
C LYS A 32 6.10 18.00 -12.58
N ILE A 33 6.16 17.05 -11.64
CA ILE A 33 5.31 17.07 -10.44
C ILE A 33 5.56 18.35 -9.63
N HIS A 34 6.83 18.68 -9.37
CA HIS A 34 7.18 19.89 -8.61
C HIS A 34 6.72 21.17 -9.32
N ARG A 35 6.91 21.26 -10.64
CA ARG A 35 6.41 22.39 -11.43
C ARG A 35 4.89 22.52 -11.34
N HIS A 36 4.17 21.40 -11.41
CA HIS A 36 2.72 21.39 -11.26
C HIS A 36 2.29 21.89 -9.87
N VAL A 37 2.99 21.49 -8.81
CA VAL A 37 2.76 22.03 -7.45
C VAL A 37 2.97 23.55 -7.42
N GLN A 38 4.06 24.05 -8.02
CA GLN A 38 4.32 25.49 -8.08
C GLN A 38 3.20 26.24 -8.80
N LEU A 39 2.68 25.70 -9.91
CA LEU A 39 1.56 26.29 -10.64
C LEU A 39 0.27 26.28 -9.81
N ARG A 40 -0.06 25.18 -9.12
CA ARG A 40 -1.20 25.08 -8.20
C ARG A 40 -1.12 26.11 -7.09
N ASN A 41 0.04 26.19 -6.42
CA ASN A 41 0.28 27.14 -5.34
C ASN A 41 0.18 28.60 -5.82
N ALA A 42 0.69 28.91 -7.02
CA ALA A 42 0.54 30.23 -7.63
C ALA A 42 -0.92 30.58 -7.94
N GLY A 43 -1.76 29.57 -8.21
CA GLY A 43 -3.22 29.68 -8.35
C GLY A 43 -3.98 29.69 -7.01
N GLY A 44 -3.30 29.61 -5.87
CA GLY A 44 -3.92 29.56 -4.54
C GLY A 44 -4.50 28.18 -4.16
N ALA A 45 -4.20 27.14 -4.92
CA ALA A 45 -4.59 25.77 -4.58
C ALA A 45 -3.56 25.14 -3.64
N ASP A 46 -4.01 24.77 -2.44
CA ASP A 46 -3.18 24.12 -1.44
C ASP A 46 -3.02 22.61 -1.68
N ALA A 47 -2.06 22.01 -0.98
CA ALA A 47 -1.90 20.56 -0.89
C ALA A 47 -3.20 19.86 -0.42
N ARG A 48 -3.57 18.77 -1.11
CA ARG A 48 -4.77 17.97 -0.79
C ARG A 48 -4.57 17.21 0.52
N TRP A 49 -5.56 17.22 1.41
CA TRP A 49 -5.49 16.50 2.68
C TRP A 49 -5.85 15.04 2.51
N ILE A 50 -5.01 14.15 3.04
CA ILE A 50 -5.14 12.70 2.87
C ILE A 50 -5.25 12.01 4.23
N ILE A 51 -6.20 11.08 4.33
CA ILE A 51 -6.23 10.01 5.35
C ILE A 51 -6.00 8.68 4.63
N ILE A 52 -5.13 7.83 5.17
CA ILE A 52 -4.88 6.47 4.65
C ILE A 52 -5.44 5.42 5.62
N ASP A 53 -6.17 4.45 5.10
CA ASP A 53 -6.50 3.20 5.79
C ASP A 53 -5.65 2.06 5.19
N THR A 54 -4.95 1.28 6.00
CA THR A 54 -3.95 0.29 5.56
C THR A 54 -3.83 -0.89 6.54
N ASP A 55 -3.58 -2.10 6.04
CA ASP A 55 -3.19 -3.28 6.85
C ASP A 55 -1.67 -3.50 6.92
N ALA A 56 -0.87 -2.52 6.48
CA ALA A 56 0.59 -2.48 6.60
C ALA A 56 1.06 -2.94 7.98
N GLY A 57 1.95 -3.93 8.00
CA GLY A 57 2.39 -4.47 9.27
C GLY A 57 3.42 -5.58 9.19
N LEU A 58 3.54 -6.32 10.29
CA LEU A 58 4.45 -7.47 10.43
C LEU A 58 3.68 -8.78 10.70
N CYS A 59 2.37 -8.80 10.43
CA CYS A 59 1.57 -10.00 10.61
C CYS A 59 1.90 -11.05 9.54
N LYS A 60 1.52 -12.32 9.77
CA LYS A 60 1.90 -13.51 8.97
C LYS A 60 1.62 -13.40 7.45
N MET A 61 0.84 -12.42 7.03
CA MET A 61 0.45 -12.16 5.65
C MET A 61 0.59 -10.68 5.27
N ALA A 62 1.41 -9.93 5.99
CA ALA A 62 1.80 -8.60 5.57
C ALA A 62 2.61 -8.72 4.27
N ASP A 63 2.16 -8.00 3.27
CA ASP A 63 2.76 -7.80 1.98
C ASP A 63 3.58 -6.50 1.98
N TYR A 64 4.23 -6.24 0.85
CA TYR A 64 5.22 -5.17 0.72
C TYR A 64 4.68 -3.94 -0.02
N ASP A 65 3.45 -4.02 -0.54
CA ASP A 65 2.76 -2.97 -1.28
C ASP A 65 2.27 -1.84 -0.38
N ASP A 66 1.58 -2.06 0.75
CA ASP A 66 1.24 -0.93 1.62
C ASP A 66 2.48 -0.16 2.12
N PRO A 67 3.56 -0.82 2.60
CA PRO A 67 4.77 -0.10 2.99
C PRO A 67 5.37 0.72 1.84
N LEU A 68 5.27 0.24 0.59
CA LEU A 68 5.76 0.97 -0.57
C LEU A 68 4.84 2.15 -0.92
N ALA A 69 3.51 1.96 -0.90
CA ALA A 69 2.53 3.02 -1.06
C ALA A 69 2.73 4.16 -0.03
N LEU A 70 3.10 3.82 1.22
CA LEU A 70 3.49 4.79 2.24
C LEU A 70 4.79 5.55 1.90
N VAL A 71 5.72 4.95 1.15
CA VAL A 71 6.87 5.68 0.60
C VAL A 71 6.44 6.63 -0.52
N LEU A 72 5.56 6.20 -1.43
CA LEU A 72 5.07 7.03 -2.52
C LEU A 72 4.33 8.26 -2.00
N ILE A 73 3.42 8.09 -1.04
CA ILE A 73 2.71 9.24 -0.44
C ILE A 73 3.69 10.19 0.25
N SER A 74 4.79 9.69 0.82
CA SER A 74 5.83 10.55 1.38
C SER A 74 6.55 11.40 0.34
N ALA A 75 6.78 10.87 -0.87
CA ALA A 75 7.32 11.64 -1.98
C ALA A 75 6.37 12.79 -2.35
N LEU A 76 5.08 12.48 -2.53
CA LEU A 76 4.06 13.48 -2.85
C LEU A 76 3.88 14.51 -1.73
N HIS A 77 3.98 14.08 -0.47
CA HIS A 77 3.94 14.97 0.69
C HIS A 77 5.11 15.96 0.66
N ARG A 78 6.33 15.46 0.47
CA ARG A 78 7.56 16.28 0.42
C ARG A 78 7.57 17.25 -0.75
N LEU A 79 6.97 16.86 -1.87
CA LEU A 79 6.79 17.73 -3.04
C LEU A 79 5.70 18.80 -2.81
N GLY A 80 4.94 18.74 -1.72
CA GLY A 80 3.84 19.66 -1.42
C GLY A 80 2.57 19.38 -2.24
N TYR A 81 2.50 18.23 -2.92
CA TYR A 81 1.32 17.87 -3.72
C TYR A 81 0.13 17.47 -2.85
N VAL A 82 0.42 16.69 -1.81
CA VAL A 82 -0.52 16.22 -0.79
C VAL A 82 -0.02 16.58 0.61
N LYS A 83 -0.92 16.50 1.59
CA LYS A 83 -0.60 16.54 3.02
C LYS A 83 -1.22 15.31 3.67
N LEU A 84 -0.39 14.33 4.01
CA LEU A 84 -0.82 13.17 4.79
C LEU A 84 -1.13 13.62 6.22
N LYS A 85 -2.41 13.57 6.62
CA LYS A 85 -2.90 14.08 7.90
C LYS A 85 -3.01 12.98 8.97
N GLY A 86 -3.19 11.73 8.55
CA GLY A 86 -3.29 10.59 9.46
C GLY A 86 -3.33 9.25 8.73
N VAL A 87 -3.00 8.20 9.48
CA VAL A 87 -3.05 6.81 9.03
C VAL A 87 -3.81 5.96 10.05
N ASN A 88 -4.84 5.25 9.58
CA ASN A 88 -5.55 4.25 10.36
C ASN A 88 -5.03 2.87 9.96
N VAL A 89 -4.57 2.11 10.95
CA VAL A 89 -3.94 0.80 10.71
C VAL A 89 -4.86 -0.32 11.16
N THR A 90 -5.20 -1.21 10.23
CA THR A 90 -6.12 -2.34 10.41
C THR A 90 -5.36 -3.66 10.59
N GLY A 91 -6.06 -4.79 10.40
CA GLY A 91 -5.52 -6.14 10.51
C GLY A 91 -5.68 -6.75 11.90
N MET A 92 -5.22 -7.98 12.07
CA MET A 92 -5.45 -8.77 13.30
C MET A 92 -4.49 -8.44 14.45
N LYS A 93 -3.32 -7.84 14.14
CA LYS A 93 -2.28 -7.46 15.12
C LYS A 93 -2.03 -5.96 15.11
N ARG A 94 -3.11 -5.18 15.24
CA ARG A 94 -3.12 -3.71 15.08
C ARG A 94 -2.02 -3.00 15.86
N SER A 95 -1.78 -3.37 17.13
CA SER A 95 -0.75 -2.74 17.97
C SER A 95 0.67 -2.88 17.39
N THR A 96 1.00 -4.06 16.87
CA THR A 96 2.27 -4.33 16.18
C THR A 96 2.32 -3.58 14.85
N ASN A 97 1.24 -3.64 14.06
CA ASN A 97 1.15 -2.96 12.77
C ASN A 97 1.32 -1.42 12.91
N ILE A 98 0.70 -0.81 13.92
CA ILE A 98 0.85 0.63 14.21
C ILE A 98 2.31 0.98 14.50
N SER A 99 2.99 0.18 15.31
CA SER A 99 4.40 0.41 15.66
C SER A 99 5.27 0.35 14.40
N PHE A 100 5.03 -0.65 13.55
CA PHE A 100 5.69 -0.78 12.25
C PHE A 100 5.46 0.45 11.35
N VAL A 101 4.19 0.84 11.13
CA VAL A 101 3.83 1.98 10.27
C VAL A 101 4.44 3.28 10.79
N LYS A 102 4.40 3.53 12.11
CA LYS A 102 5.03 4.71 12.72
C LYS A 102 6.53 4.76 12.46
N ASN A 103 7.21 3.65 12.69
CA ASN A 103 8.65 3.56 12.49
C ASN A 103 9.00 3.73 11.00
N LEU A 104 8.20 3.16 10.10
CA LEU A 104 8.34 3.34 8.67
C LEU A 104 8.17 4.82 8.27
N LEU A 105 7.08 5.47 8.68
CA LEU A 105 6.83 6.89 8.42
C LEU A 105 7.95 7.78 8.97
N ALA A 106 8.39 7.53 10.20
CA ALA A 106 9.54 8.22 10.79
C ALA A 106 10.81 8.05 9.95
N SER A 107 11.08 6.84 9.44
CA SER A 107 12.26 6.55 8.62
C SER A 107 12.28 7.32 7.29
N ILE A 108 11.11 7.67 6.76
CA ILE A 108 10.94 8.46 5.52
C ILE A 108 10.63 9.95 5.80
N GLY A 109 10.80 10.39 7.05
CA GLY A 109 10.67 11.79 7.49
C GLY A 109 9.24 12.30 7.69
N LEU A 110 8.29 11.40 7.95
CA LEU A 110 6.90 11.68 8.30
C LEU A 110 6.57 11.23 9.74
N GLY A 111 7.54 11.36 10.66
CA GLY A 111 7.39 10.89 12.04
C GLY A 111 6.36 11.65 12.88
N ASP A 112 5.88 12.79 12.39
CA ASP A 112 4.85 13.64 12.98
C ASP A 112 3.42 13.23 12.57
N VAL A 113 3.28 12.41 11.52
CA VAL A 113 1.96 11.92 11.08
C VAL A 113 1.35 11.01 12.13
N HIS A 114 0.10 11.31 12.51
CA HIS A 114 -0.63 10.49 13.46
C HIS A 114 -0.98 9.12 12.89
N VAL A 115 -0.65 8.07 13.63
CA VAL A 115 -1.00 6.69 13.31
C VAL A 115 -1.80 6.09 14.46
N VAL A 116 -2.99 5.58 14.17
CA VAL A 116 -3.96 5.05 15.14
C VAL A 116 -4.51 3.69 14.72
N ALA A 117 -5.15 2.98 15.65
CA ALA A 117 -5.80 1.72 15.35
C ALA A 117 -7.11 1.97 14.59
N GLY A 118 -7.27 1.32 13.43
CA GLY A 118 -8.55 1.12 12.77
C GLY A 118 -9.23 -0.16 13.27
N GLU A 119 -10.12 -0.73 12.45
CA GLU A 119 -10.87 -1.94 12.78
C GLU A 119 -10.25 -3.24 12.23
N GLU A 120 -10.57 -4.38 12.85
CA GLU A 120 -10.06 -5.70 12.42
C GLU A 120 -10.70 -6.14 11.11
N GLU A 121 -9.91 -6.78 10.25
CA GLU A 121 -10.37 -7.34 8.97
C GLU A 121 -11.08 -8.68 9.15
N TYR A 122 -12.13 -8.71 9.96
CA TYR A 122 -12.89 -9.92 10.21
C TYR A 122 -14.36 -9.63 10.44
N ASP A 123 -15.17 -10.10 9.52
CA ASP A 123 -16.62 -10.06 9.63
C ASP A 123 -17.13 -11.34 10.29
N SER A 124 -17.46 -11.26 11.58
CA SER A 124 -18.05 -12.38 12.32
C SER A 124 -19.50 -12.66 11.93
N GLU A 125 -20.15 -11.74 11.22
CA GLU A 125 -21.58 -11.79 10.88
C GLU A 125 -21.83 -12.15 9.41
N ASP A 126 -20.77 -12.43 8.65
CA ASP A 126 -20.81 -12.78 7.22
C ASP A 126 -21.91 -13.80 6.88
N TRP A 127 -22.81 -13.41 5.95
CA TRP A 127 -23.97 -14.21 5.55
C TRP A 127 -23.61 -15.48 4.78
N ASP A 128 -22.43 -15.52 4.16
CA ASP A 128 -21.93 -16.70 3.46
C ASP A 128 -21.13 -17.57 4.43
N ALA A 129 -21.71 -18.70 4.81
CA ALA A 129 -21.08 -19.65 5.73
C ALA A 129 -19.73 -20.21 5.24
N GLU A 130 -19.55 -20.37 3.92
CA GLU A 130 -18.28 -20.83 3.34
C GLU A 130 -17.24 -19.71 3.35
N ARG A 131 -17.64 -18.46 3.06
CA ARG A 131 -16.77 -17.30 3.20
C ARG A 131 -16.32 -17.11 4.64
N LEU A 132 -17.25 -17.11 5.59
CA LEU A 132 -16.98 -17.01 7.03
C LEU A 132 -16.01 -18.11 7.50
N LYS A 133 -16.21 -19.35 7.05
CA LYS A 133 -15.30 -20.46 7.37
C LYS A 133 -13.89 -20.22 6.83
N ARG A 134 -13.75 -19.67 5.62
CA ARG A 134 -12.45 -19.34 5.00
C ARG A 134 -11.78 -18.16 5.69
N THR A 135 -12.50 -17.08 5.99
CA THR A 135 -11.97 -15.90 6.70
C THR A 135 -11.55 -16.27 8.11
N LYS A 136 -12.36 -17.07 8.83
CA LYS A 136 -12.01 -17.63 10.14
C LYS A 136 -10.75 -18.48 10.08
N LYS A 137 -10.65 -19.41 9.11
CA LYS A 137 -9.43 -20.22 8.94
C LYS A 137 -8.19 -19.34 8.69
N ARG A 138 -8.31 -18.29 7.87
CA ARG A 138 -7.22 -17.35 7.60
C ARG A 138 -6.84 -16.59 8.87
N ARG A 139 -7.80 -16.00 9.57
CA ARG A 139 -7.60 -15.33 10.86
C ARG A 139 -6.88 -16.23 11.84
N ASP A 140 -7.39 -17.45 12.02
CA ASP A 140 -6.80 -18.43 12.95
C ASP A 140 -5.38 -18.82 12.51
N THR A 141 -5.09 -18.84 11.20
CA THR A 141 -3.72 -19.02 10.68
C THR A 141 -2.81 -17.83 10.98
N MET A 142 -3.32 -16.59 10.86
CA MET A 142 -2.58 -15.35 11.15
C MET A 142 -2.31 -15.16 12.64
N LEU A 143 -3.25 -15.61 13.49
CA LEU A 143 -3.19 -15.55 14.94
C LEU A 143 -2.61 -16.81 15.59
N CYS A 144 -2.40 -17.88 14.83
CA CYS A 144 -1.79 -19.12 15.32
C CYS A 144 -0.54 -18.78 16.12
N GLU A 145 -0.31 -19.42 17.27
CA GLU A 145 0.88 -19.19 18.12
C GLU A 145 1.83 -20.39 18.14
N ASP A 146 1.54 -21.44 17.35
CA ASP A 146 2.36 -22.66 17.29
C ASP A 146 3.80 -22.33 16.87
N GLU A 147 4.76 -22.72 17.72
CA GLU A 147 6.20 -22.54 17.53
C GLU A 147 6.69 -23.16 16.21
N ARG A 148 6.09 -24.28 15.78
CA ARG A 148 6.43 -24.96 14.52
C ARG A 148 6.01 -24.18 13.28
N SER A 149 5.12 -23.19 13.42
CA SER A 149 4.73 -22.25 12.37
C SER A 149 5.17 -20.82 12.67
N ARG A 150 5.88 -20.62 13.78
CA ARG A 150 6.31 -19.31 14.26
C ARG A 150 7.48 -18.77 13.46
N TRP A 151 8.38 -19.63 12.97
CA TRP A 151 9.49 -19.19 12.11
C TRP A 151 9.00 -18.53 10.79
N GLN A 152 7.82 -18.93 10.27
CA GLN A 152 7.17 -18.25 9.14
C GLN A 152 6.89 -16.78 9.45
N ARG A 153 6.60 -16.48 10.72
CA ARG A 153 6.41 -15.11 11.24
C ARG A 153 7.76 -14.44 11.52
N GLU A 154 8.72 -15.17 12.08
CA GLU A 154 10.03 -14.61 12.41
C GLU A 154 10.79 -14.15 11.19
N HIS A 155 10.69 -14.82 10.03
CA HIS A 155 11.34 -14.30 8.82
C HIS A 155 10.72 -12.98 8.31
N GLN A 156 9.43 -12.72 8.59
CA GLN A 156 8.77 -11.44 8.29
C GLN A 156 9.03 -10.39 9.39
N SER A 157 9.18 -10.81 10.64
CA SER A 157 9.31 -9.93 11.81
C SER A 157 10.75 -9.70 12.29
N SER A 158 11.74 -10.49 11.86
CA SER A 158 13.15 -10.39 12.28
C SER A 158 13.89 -9.20 11.65
N THR A 159 13.16 -8.18 11.22
CA THR A 159 13.74 -6.95 10.68
C THR A 159 14.13 -6.03 11.84
N GLU A 160 15.24 -5.29 11.68
CA GLU A 160 15.74 -4.39 12.73
C GLU A 160 14.77 -3.25 13.13
N LEU A 161 13.62 -3.07 12.45
CA LEU A 161 12.58 -2.12 12.85
C LEU A 161 11.73 -2.64 14.01
N ASP A 162 11.67 -3.96 14.23
CA ASP A 162 11.04 -4.56 15.41
C ASP A 162 11.99 -4.52 16.61
N THR A 163 13.31 -4.63 16.36
CA THR A 163 14.36 -4.53 17.39
C THR A 163 14.87 -3.11 17.65
N ALA A 164 14.45 -2.12 16.83
CA ALA A 164 14.55 -0.71 17.17
C ALA A 164 13.60 -0.50 18.35
N THR A 165 14.12 -0.92 19.51
CA THR A 165 13.58 -0.90 20.87
C THR A 165 12.24 -0.24 20.87
N SER A 166 11.19 -0.98 21.23
CA SER A 166 10.32 -0.61 22.34
C SER A 166 10.46 0.86 22.77
N LEU A 167 10.25 1.80 21.85
CA LEU A 167 9.52 3.01 22.10
C LEU A 167 8.24 2.38 22.52
N GLN A 168 8.16 2.07 23.81
CA GLN A 168 6.93 1.68 24.44
C GLN A 168 6.05 2.79 23.93
N VAL A 169 5.13 2.45 23.03
CA VAL A 169 4.15 3.39 22.54
C VAL A 169 3.16 3.55 23.71
N GLN A 170 3.69 3.91 24.89
CA GLN A 170 3.03 4.30 26.09
C GLN A 170 2.31 5.59 25.70
N GLY A 171 1.02 5.44 25.40
CA GLY A 171 0.14 6.57 25.11
C GLY A 171 -0.71 6.48 23.85
N TYR A 172 -0.61 5.45 23.00
CA TYR A 172 -1.41 5.42 21.77
C TYR A 172 -2.47 4.32 21.75
N ALA A 173 -3.44 4.49 22.65
CA ALA A 173 -4.83 4.06 22.46
C ALA A 173 -5.59 5.17 21.69
N GLY A 174 -5.13 5.51 20.48
CA GLY A 174 -5.86 6.44 19.62
C GLY A 174 -6.99 5.71 18.90
N ASP A 175 -8.20 6.24 18.99
CA ASP A 175 -9.39 5.77 18.24
C ASP A 175 -9.38 6.43 16.84
N HIS A 176 -9.47 5.64 15.76
CA HIS A 176 -9.55 6.16 14.38
C HIS A 176 -10.69 7.16 14.19
N ARG A 177 -11.79 7.00 14.93
CA ARG A 177 -12.92 7.92 14.89
C ARG A 177 -12.56 9.29 15.43
N LYS A 178 -11.76 9.34 16.50
CA LYS A 178 -11.27 10.60 17.05
C LYS A 178 -10.33 11.29 16.06
N LEU A 179 -9.31 10.59 15.57
CA LEU A 179 -8.36 11.17 14.61
C LEU A 179 -9.07 11.67 13.34
N SER A 180 -9.92 10.84 12.74
CA SER A 180 -10.65 11.19 11.53
C SER A 180 -11.57 12.39 11.78
N SER A 181 -12.30 12.41 12.89
CA SER A 181 -13.17 13.55 13.25
C SER A 181 -12.38 14.85 13.41
N GLU A 182 -11.24 14.81 14.09
CA GLU A 182 -10.38 15.99 14.27
C GLU A 182 -9.90 16.54 12.92
N ILE A 183 -9.44 15.66 12.02
CA ILE A 183 -8.98 16.04 10.68
C ILE A 183 -10.14 16.64 9.85
N TYR A 184 -11.30 16.00 9.83
CA TYR A 184 -12.44 16.51 9.07
C TYR A 184 -13.01 17.81 9.66
N LEU A 185 -13.04 17.97 10.99
CA LEU A 185 -13.45 19.21 11.64
C LEU A 185 -12.49 20.36 11.32
N GLU A 186 -11.18 20.08 11.32
CA GLU A 186 -10.16 21.05 10.92
C GLU A 186 -10.31 21.42 9.44
N ALA A 187 -10.50 20.43 8.56
CA ALA A 187 -10.73 20.65 7.14
C ALA A 187 -11.96 21.53 6.90
N SER A 188 -13.08 21.22 7.56
CA SER A 188 -14.32 21.99 7.48
C SER A 188 -14.13 23.45 7.90
N LYS A 189 -13.43 23.71 9.02
CA LYS A 189 -13.12 25.08 9.48
C LYS A 189 -12.27 25.86 8.48
N LEU A 190 -11.42 25.18 7.73
CA LEU A 190 -10.54 25.77 6.72
C LEU A 190 -11.16 25.79 5.31
N GLY A 191 -12.41 25.32 5.15
CA GLY A 191 -13.06 25.20 3.84
C GLY A 191 -12.36 24.20 2.91
N LYS A 192 -11.64 23.22 3.48
CA LYS A 192 -10.92 22.17 2.74
C LYS A 192 -11.74 20.90 2.66
N LYS A 193 -11.43 20.08 1.66
CA LYS A 193 -11.91 18.70 1.54
C LYS A 193 -10.80 17.71 1.86
N VAL A 194 -11.19 16.52 2.28
CA VAL A 194 -10.29 15.40 2.58
C VAL A 194 -10.51 14.31 1.54
N SER A 195 -9.43 13.79 0.96
CA SER A 195 -9.47 12.53 0.22
C SER A 195 -9.07 11.39 1.14
N ARG A 196 -9.71 10.24 0.97
CA ARG A 196 -9.42 9.04 1.75
C ARG A 196 -8.89 7.96 0.82
N VAL A 197 -7.71 7.45 1.12
CA VAL A 197 -7.12 6.31 0.40
C VAL A 197 -7.29 5.08 1.26
N ILE A 198 -7.88 4.03 0.69
CA ILE A 198 -8.20 2.79 1.41
C ILE A 198 -7.53 1.64 0.67
N MET A 199 -6.53 1.05 1.32
CA MET A 199 -5.68 -0.03 0.82
C MET A 199 -5.95 -1.36 1.56
N THR A 200 -6.97 -1.33 2.42
CA THR A 200 -7.44 -2.44 3.27
C THR A 200 -8.96 -2.57 3.10
N GLY A 201 -9.61 -3.41 3.90
CA GLY A 201 -11.07 -3.46 3.95
C GLY A 201 -11.74 -2.17 4.45
N LEU A 202 -13.04 -2.07 4.19
CA LEU A 202 -13.83 -0.84 4.40
C LEU A 202 -14.38 -0.69 5.83
N GLN A 203 -14.11 -1.63 6.73
CA GLN A 203 -14.66 -1.66 8.10
C GLN A 203 -14.33 -0.43 8.94
N THR A 204 -13.13 0.13 8.80
CA THR A 204 -12.70 1.31 9.55
C THR A 204 -13.49 2.56 9.15
N LEU A 205 -13.82 2.67 7.85
CA LEU A 205 -14.67 3.75 7.37
C LEU A 205 -16.15 3.47 7.74
N ASP A 206 -16.62 2.24 7.62
CA ASP A 206 -18.00 1.90 8.00
C ASP A 206 -18.30 2.24 9.47
N THR A 207 -17.43 1.86 10.41
CA THR A 207 -17.63 2.21 11.84
C THR A 207 -17.54 3.72 12.11
N PHE A 208 -16.85 4.48 11.27
CA PHE A 208 -16.87 5.94 11.31
C PHE A 208 -18.22 6.51 10.87
N LEU A 209 -18.84 5.92 9.84
CA LEU A 209 -20.13 6.35 9.29
C LEU A 209 -21.33 5.95 10.15
N GLN A 210 -21.16 5.03 11.10
CA GLN A 210 -22.22 4.62 12.03
C GLN A 210 -22.56 5.71 13.07
N ASP A 211 -21.67 6.68 13.34
CA ASP A 211 -21.96 7.85 14.17
C ASP A 211 -22.60 8.96 13.31
N PRO A 212 -23.84 9.39 13.57
CA PRO A 212 -24.53 10.40 12.76
C PRO A 212 -23.82 11.76 12.63
N ASN A 213 -23.04 12.16 13.65
CA ASN A 213 -22.28 13.41 13.58
C ASN A 213 -21.05 13.27 12.66
N MET A 214 -20.39 12.11 12.74
CA MET A 214 -19.23 11.79 11.91
C MET A 214 -19.64 11.53 10.46
N GLU A 215 -20.78 10.86 10.24
CA GLU A 215 -21.42 10.68 8.93
C GLU A 215 -21.63 12.01 8.23
N LYS A 216 -22.32 12.95 8.90
CA LYS A 216 -22.59 14.26 8.34
C LYS A 216 -21.29 14.98 7.98
N LEU A 217 -20.33 14.94 8.90
CA LEU A 217 -19.03 15.56 8.72
C LEU A 217 -18.28 14.96 7.52
N PHE A 218 -18.30 13.63 7.36
CA PHE A 218 -17.74 12.90 6.23
C PHE A 218 -18.39 13.33 4.91
N ARG A 219 -19.72 13.28 4.84
CA ARG A 219 -20.50 13.66 3.64
C ARG A 219 -20.15 15.06 3.17
N GLU A 220 -20.10 16.00 4.10
CA GLU A 220 -19.92 17.42 3.79
C GLU A 220 -18.47 17.77 3.44
N ASN A 221 -17.48 16.96 3.83
CA ASN A 221 -16.07 17.32 3.74
C ASN A 221 -15.17 16.30 3.02
N THR A 222 -15.73 15.23 2.46
CA THR A 222 -15.00 14.29 1.60
C THR A 222 -14.94 14.80 0.17
N ASP A 223 -13.78 14.65 -0.46
CA ASP A 223 -13.52 14.93 -1.88
C ASP A 223 -13.75 13.67 -2.74
N THR A 224 -12.96 12.63 -2.48
CA THR A 224 -12.97 11.37 -3.22
C THR A 224 -12.44 10.25 -2.33
N ILE A 225 -12.96 9.04 -2.53
CA ILE A 225 -12.43 7.80 -1.96
C ILE A 225 -11.60 7.09 -3.05
N TYR A 226 -10.34 6.85 -2.76
CA TYR A 226 -9.43 6.06 -3.60
C TYR A 226 -9.28 4.68 -2.96
N LEU A 227 -9.52 3.63 -3.71
CA LEU A 227 -9.75 2.30 -3.16
C LEU A 227 -8.94 1.26 -3.91
N GLN A 228 -8.09 0.51 -3.22
CA GLN A 228 -7.60 -0.78 -3.71
C GLN A 228 -8.66 -1.83 -3.38
N GLY A 229 -9.27 -2.44 -4.39
CA GLY A 229 -10.32 -3.43 -4.17
C GLY A 229 -11.04 -3.87 -5.43
N GLY A 230 -12.36 -4.00 -5.34
CA GLY A 230 -13.20 -4.29 -6.50
C GLY A 230 -14.65 -3.90 -6.23
N MET A 231 -15.31 -3.36 -7.23
CA MET A 231 -16.74 -3.08 -7.19
C MET A 231 -17.37 -3.42 -8.53
N GLN A 232 -18.65 -3.77 -8.50
CA GLN A 232 -19.45 -4.10 -9.68
C GLN A 232 -20.71 -3.25 -9.68
N PHE A 233 -21.32 -3.11 -10.86
CA PHE A 233 -22.57 -2.39 -11.06
C PHE A 233 -23.65 -3.42 -11.38
N GLU A 234 -24.63 -3.55 -10.50
CA GLU A 234 -25.75 -4.47 -10.67
C GLU A 234 -27.06 -3.75 -10.40
N GLU A 235 -27.97 -3.75 -11.39
CA GLU A 235 -29.29 -3.12 -11.27
C GLU A 235 -29.25 -1.67 -10.76
N GLY A 236 -28.28 -0.88 -11.25
CA GLY A 236 -28.09 0.51 -10.83
C GLY A 236 -27.56 0.64 -9.40
N ARG A 237 -26.91 -0.37 -8.84
CA ARG A 237 -26.30 -0.36 -7.50
C ARG A 237 -24.82 -0.69 -7.56
N LEU A 238 -24.04 -0.06 -6.68
CA LEU A 238 -22.67 -0.45 -6.41
C LEU A 238 -22.66 -1.63 -5.43
N ILE A 239 -22.04 -2.74 -5.83
CA ILE A 239 -21.83 -3.90 -4.97
C ILE A 239 -20.34 -4.23 -4.86
N PRO A 240 -19.89 -4.79 -3.73
CA PRO A 240 -18.50 -5.22 -3.59
C PRO A 240 -18.20 -6.43 -4.48
N ASP A 241 -17.05 -6.44 -5.16
CA ASP A 241 -16.57 -7.66 -5.83
C ASP A 241 -16.04 -8.64 -4.78
N GLU A 242 -16.76 -9.73 -4.55
CA GLU A 242 -16.37 -10.77 -3.59
C GLU A 242 -15.04 -11.46 -3.94
N ASN A 243 -14.50 -11.28 -5.14
CA ASN A 243 -13.18 -11.79 -5.51
C ASN A 243 -12.03 -10.84 -5.17
N ALA A 244 -12.32 -9.61 -4.74
CA ALA A 244 -11.32 -8.66 -4.28
C ALA A 244 -11.04 -8.86 -2.79
N ARG A 245 -9.77 -9.11 -2.43
CA ARG A 245 -9.33 -9.41 -1.04
C ARG A 245 -9.88 -8.41 -0.03
N ASN A 246 -9.69 -7.12 -0.29
CA ASN A 246 -10.07 -6.04 0.62
C ASN A 246 -11.59 -5.90 0.76
N MET A 247 -12.36 -6.35 -0.23
CA MET A 247 -13.82 -6.41 -0.11
C MET A 247 -14.28 -7.64 0.66
N TYR A 248 -13.61 -8.77 0.41
CA TYR A 248 -13.99 -10.10 0.86
C TYR A 248 -13.94 -10.27 2.38
N TYR A 249 -12.95 -9.68 3.07
CA TYR A 249 -12.80 -9.91 4.52
C TYR A 249 -13.82 -9.22 5.40
N HIS A 250 -14.42 -8.14 4.92
CA HIS A 250 -15.49 -7.45 5.62
C HIS A 250 -16.61 -6.99 4.69
N ILE A 251 -17.26 -7.98 4.08
CA ILE A 251 -18.21 -7.78 3.00
C ILE A 251 -19.41 -6.90 3.40
N HIS A 252 -19.89 -6.97 4.65
CA HIS A 252 -20.95 -6.09 5.15
C HIS A 252 -20.54 -4.62 5.10
N SER A 253 -19.40 -4.28 5.69
CA SER A 253 -18.88 -2.92 5.70
C SER A 253 -18.58 -2.42 4.30
N SER A 254 -18.08 -3.29 3.42
CA SER A 254 -17.88 -2.92 2.01
C SER A 254 -19.20 -2.58 1.31
N ALA A 255 -20.24 -3.40 1.48
CA ALA A 255 -21.56 -3.10 0.94
C ALA A 255 -22.16 -1.80 1.52
N ASN A 256 -22.02 -1.59 2.84
CA ASN A 256 -22.52 -0.39 3.52
C ASN A 256 -21.85 0.88 2.99
N VAL A 257 -20.52 0.89 2.89
CA VAL A 257 -19.75 2.05 2.42
C VAL A 257 -20.04 2.35 0.95
N LEU A 258 -20.10 1.33 0.08
CA LEU A 258 -20.43 1.52 -1.33
C LEU A 258 -21.86 2.09 -1.50
N SER A 259 -22.84 1.53 -0.78
CA SER A 259 -24.22 2.02 -0.78
C SER A 259 -24.31 3.47 -0.27
N TYR A 260 -23.57 3.78 0.79
CA TYR A 260 -23.50 5.12 1.36
C TYR A 260 -22.91 6.13 0.37
N ALA A 261 -21.76 5.80 -0.23
CA ALA A 261 -21.11 6.66 -1.22
C ALA A 261 -22.01 6.90 -2.44
N GLN A 262 -22.71 5.86 -2.91
CA GLN A 262 -23.70 5.99 -3.98
C GLN A 262 -24.83 6.95 -3.61
N ARG A 263 -25.45 6.76 -2.45
CA ARG A 263 -26.58 7.57 -1.97
C ARG A 263 -26.24 9.06 -1.86
N HIS A 264 -24.99 9.37 -1.50
CA HIS A 264 -24.54 10.72 -1.26
C HIS A 264 -23.68 11.31 -2.39
N GLY A 265 -23.50 10.57 -3.49
CA GLY A 265 -22.72 11.02 -4.64
C GLY A 265 -21.24 11.28 -4.31
N ILE A 266 -20.66 10.52 -3.38
CA ILE A 266 -19.24 10.65 -3.01
C ILE A 266 -18.42 9.85 -4.02
N PRO A 267 -17.56 10.47 -4.83
CA PRO A 267 -16.81 9.75 -5.86
C PRO A 267 -15.95 8.64 -5.29
N ILE A 268 -15.93 7.49 -5.99
CA ILE A 268 -15.02 6.37 -5.69
C ILE A 268 -14.18 6.08 -6.93
N ARG A 269 -12.88 5.94 -6.74
CA ARG A 269 -11.93 5.50 -7.76
C ARG A 269 -11.31 4.18 -7.29
N CYS A 270 -11.83 3.08 -7.83
CA CYS A 270 -11.47 1.73 -7.44
C CYS A 270 -10.42 1.14 -8.39
N TRP A 271 -9.31 0.69 -7.84
CA TRP A 271 -8.21 0.03 -8.54
C TRP A 271 -8.22 -1.45 -8.21
N THR A 272 -8.34 -2.28 -9.24
CA THR A 272 -8.41 -3.73 -9.07
C THR A 272 -7.05 -4.40 -9.17
N LYS A 273 -7.00 -5.68 -8.77
CA LYS A 273 -5.82 -6.53 -8.91
C LYS A 273 -5.27 -6.60 -10.35
N ASN A 274 -6.12 -6.49 -11.38
CA ASN A 274 -5.66 -6.66 -12.74
C ASN A 274 -4.82 -5.47 -13.21
N ALA A 275 -5.15 -4.25 -12.77
CA ALA A 275 -4.33 -3.07 -13.02
C ALA A 275 -2.93 -3.23 -12.41
N ALA A 276 -2.86 -3.72 -11.18
CA ALA A 276 -1.59 -3.98 -10.49
C ALA A 276 -0.77 -5.09 -11.18
N VAL A 277 -1.42 -6.17 -11.60
CA VAL A 277 -0.78 -7.26 -12.36
C VAL A 277 -0.23 -6.77 -13.70
N ALA A 278 -0.98 -5.93 -14.41
CA ALA A 278 -0.50 -5.31 -15.64
C ALA A 278 0.72 -4.41 -15.39
N CYS A 279 0.77 -3.74 -14.23
CA CYS A 279 1.89 -2.90 -13.80
C CYS A 279 3.05 -3.68 -13.17
N ALA A 280 3.03 -5.01 -13.17
CA ALA A 280 4.06 -5.79 -12.48
C ALA A 280 5.46 -5.51 -13.05
N LYS A 281 6.43 -5.22 -12.17
CA LYS A 281 7.81 -4.85 -12.54
C LYS A 281 8.81 -5.78 -11.87
N ASP A 282 9.95 -6.04 -12.49
CA ASP A 282 11.03 -6.77 -11.83
C ASP A 282 11.50 -6.06 -10.55
N GLY A 283 11.86 -6.84 -9.53
CA GLY A 283 12.27 -6.32 -8.21
C GLY A 283 13.67 -5.71 -8.16
N LYS A 284 14.42 -5.66 -9.27
CA LYS A 284 15.83 -5.25 -9.29
C LYS A 284 16.03 -3.83 -8.76
N TRP A 285 15.19 -2.89 -9.18
CA TRP A 285 15.29 -1.49 -8.76
C TRP A 285 15.07 -1.31 -7.24
N LEU A 286 14.23 -2.14 -6.63
CA LEU A 286 13.98 -2.10 -5.19
C LEU A 286 15.18 -2.65 -4.42
N LYS A 287 15.80 -3.71 -4.93
CA LYS A 287 17.05 -4.25 -4.41
C LYS A 287 18.19 -3.23 -4.48
N GLU A 288 18.36 -2.55 -5.62
CA GLU A 288 19.35 -1.45 -5.76
C GLU A 288 19.12 -0.34 -4.73
N LEU A 289 17.86 0.04 -4.48
CA LEU A 289 17.52 1.01 -3.43
C LEU A 289 17.79 0.49 -2.02
N SER A 290 17.68 -0.82 -1.80
CA SER A 290 17.97 -1.47 -0.52
C SER A 290 19.47 -1.43 -0.17
N GLU A 291 20.35 -1.29 -1.16
CA GLU A 291 21.80 -1.15 -0.94
C GLU A 291 22.20 0.22 -0.37
N LEU A 292 21.29 1.20 -0.45
CA LEU A 292 21.47 2.49 0.23
C LEU A 292 21.39 2.30 1.76
N PRO A 293 22.03 3.18 2.55
CA PRO A 293 21.99 3.12 4.01
C PRO A 293 20.65 3.60 4.60
N HIS A 294 19.53 3.15 4.03
CA HIS A 294 18.17 3.46 4.44
C HIS A 294 17.50 2.20 5.02
N ALA A 295 17.45 2.12 6.35
CA ALA A 295 16.91 0.95 7.08
C ALA A 295 15.50 0.54 6.60
N GLY A 296 14.62 1.52 6.36
CA GLY A 296 13.27 1.26 5.88
C GLY A 296 13.19 0.72 4.45
N MET A 297 14.26 0.73 3.66
CA MET A 297 14.30 0.13 2.32
C MET A 297 14.94 -1.24 2.32
N GLN A 298 16.03 -1.42 3.08
CA GLN A 298 16.63 -2.72 3.35
C GLN A 298 15.58 -3.74 3.78
N GLN A 299 14.69 -3.31 4.66
CA GLN A 299 13.64 -4.17 5.18
C GLN A 299 12.49 -4.40 4.21
N LYS A 300 12.20 -3.47 3.29
CA LYS A 300 11.19 -3.72 2.27
C LYS A 300 11.65 -4.78 1.28
N ASP A 301 12.93 -4.77 0.90
CA ASP A 301 13.47 -5.83 0.04
C ASP A 301 13.46 -7.19 0.75
N GLU A 302 13.76 -7.19 2.06
CA GLU A 302 13.66 -8.38 2.90
C GLU A 302 12.22 -8.89 3.01
N LEU A 303 11.26 -8.00 3.34
CA LEU A 303 9.84 -8.32 3.43
C LEU A 303 9.31 -8.87 2.11
N ARG A 304 9.63 -8.21 0.99
CA ARG A 304 9.29 -8.70 -0.36
C ARG A 304 9.82 -10.10 -0.59
N THR A 305 11.12 -10.31 -0.38
CA THR A 305 11.76 -11.59 -0.61
C THR A 305 11.14 -12.68 0.25
N SER A 306 10.86 -12.37 1.52
CA SER A 306 10.19 -13.24 2.48
C SER A 306 8.78 -13.63 2.01
N VAL A 307 7.98 -12.66 1.58
CA VAL A 307 6.61 -12.87 1.08
C VAL A 307 6.61 -13.71 -0.19
N ASP A 308 7.43 -13.39 -1.18
CA ASP A 308 7.52 -14.14 -2.42
C ASP A 308 8.04 -15.58 -2.16
N ALA A 309 9.02 -15.74 -1.26
CA ALA A 309 9.54 -17.06 -0.86
C ALA A 309 8.47 -17.89 -0.15
N HIS A 310 7.69 -17.28 0.74
CA HIS A 310 6.60 -17.95 1.44
C HIS A 310 5.47 -18.37 0.48
N GLN A 311 5.07 -17.48 -0.44
CA GLN A 311 4.06 -17.80 -1.46
C GLN A 311 4.54 -18.94 -2.36
N PHE A 312 5.80 -18.92 -2.78
CA PHE A 312 6.36 -20.00 -3.59
C PHE A 312 6.42 -21.31 -2.82
N TRP A 313 6.82 -21.27 -1.54
CA TRP A 313 6.86 -22.45 -0.66
C TRP A 313 5.51 -23.16 -0.62
N ASP A 314 4.41 -22.41 -0.44
CA ASP A 314 3.06 -22.95 -0.41
C ASP A 314 2.63 -23.62 -1.74
N THR A 315 3.28 -23.30 -2.86
CA THR A 315 3.01 -23.97 -4.15
C THR A 315 3.66 -25.34 -4.28
N LEU A 316 4.79 -25.57 -3.60
CA LEU A 316 5.61 -26.78 -3.78
C LEU A 316 4.96 -28.06 -3.23
N ASN A 317 3.91 -27.94 -2.41
CA ASN A 317 3.15 -29.09 -1.90
C ASN A 317 1.65 -28.90 -2.20
N PRO A 318 1.00 -29.82 -2.93
CA PRO A 318 -0.43 -29.73 -3.26
C PRO A 318 -1.37 -29.53 -2.08
N GLU A 319 -1.04 -30.06 -0.90
CA GLU A 319 -1.85 -29.90 0.32
C GLU A 319 -1.69 -28.53 0.99
N ARG A 320 -0.62 -27.79 0.66
CA ARG A 320 -0.41 -26.40 1.11
C ARG A 320 -1.12 -25.37 0.24
N ARG A 321 -1.41 -25.71 -1.02
CA ARG A 321 -1.94 -24.75 -2.00
C ARG A 321 -3.29 -24.18 -1.56
N PHE A 322 -3.37 -22.85 -1.50
CA PHE A 322 -4.62 -22.12 -1.26
C PHE A 322 -5.69 -22.44 -2.32
N ARG A 323 -5.27 -22.71 -3.57
CA ARG A 323 -6.11 -23.23 -4.66
C ARG A 323 -5.40 -24.44 -5.29
N LYS A 324 -5.79 -25.66 -4.91
CA LYS A 324 -5.11 -26.93 -5.24
C LYS A 324 -4.67 -27.06 -6.71
N ASN A 325 -5.47 -26.54 -7.64
CA ASN A 325 -5.28 -26.72 -9.08
C ASN A 325 -4.82 -25.47 -9.84
N VAL A 326 -4.69 -24.31 -9.18
CA VAL A 326 -4.41 -23.04 -9.88
C VAL A 326 -3.01 -22.53 -9.60
N LEU A 327 -2.52 -22.67 -8.37
CA LEU A 327 -1.23 -22.11 -7.94
C LEU A 327 -0.18 -23.22 -7.81
N THR A 328 0.26 -23.76 -8.95
CA THR A 328 1.40 -24.68 -9.05
C THR A 328 2.73 -23.91 -9.02
N PRO A 329 3.87 -24.57 -8.75
CA PRO A 329 5.18 -23.91 -8.81
C PRO A 329 5.50 -23.33 -10.18
N GLU A 330 5.17 -24.04 -11.26
CA GLU A 330 5.33 -23.53 -12.62
C GLU A 330 4.48 -22.27 -12.86
N SER A 331 3.21 -22.28 -12.42
CA SER A 331 2.34 -21.11 -12.56
C SER A 331 2.88 -19.92 -11.75
N PHE A 332 3.37 -20.15 -10.53
CA PHE A 332 4.00 -19.10 -9.73
C PHE A 332 5.21 -18.52 -10.46
N LEU A 333 6.13 -19.36 -10.95
CA LEU A 333 7.30 -18.87 -11.67
C LEU A 333 6.92 -18.09 -12.93
N GLN A 334 5.92 -18.56 -13.68
CA GLN A 334 5.41 -17.87 -14.87
C GLN A 334 4.83 -16.48 -14.54
N PHE A 335 3.99 -16.39 -13.51
CA PHE A 335 3.30 -15.14 -13.17
C PHE A 335 4.16 -14.18 -12.36
N LYS A 336 4.95 -14.69 -11.41
CA LYS A 336 5.66 -13.92 -10.39
C LYS A 336 7.15 -13.79 -10.65
N THR A 337 7.69 -14.29 -11.76
CA THR A 337 9.11 -14.10 -12.07
C THR A 337 9.35 -13.65 -13.51
N THR A 338 10.58 -13.21 -13.78
CA THR A 338 11.12 -12.85 -15.09
C THR A 338 12.06 -13.93 -15.63
N ILE A 339 12.08 -15.14 -15.04
CA ILE A 339 12.94 -16.22 -15.54
C ILE A 339 12.47 -16.64 -16.95
N PRO A 340 13.41 -17.00 -17.86
CA PRO A 340 13.04 -17.49 -19.18
C PRO A 340 12.11 -18.70 -19.12
N SER A 341 11.16 -18.79 -20.06
CA SER A 341 10.13 -19.84 -20.05
C SER A 341 10.71 -21.26 -20.07
N GLU A 342 11.83 -21.46 -20.77
CA GLU A 342 12.54 -22.75 -20.82
C GLU A 342 13.19 -23.16 -19.49
N LYS A 343 13.34 -22.22 -18.54
CA LYS A 343 13.86 -22.49 -17.20
C LYS A 343 12.77 -22.76 -16.16
N ILE A 344 11.50 -22.46 -16.45
CA ILE A 344 10.41 -22.58 -15.48
C ILE A 344 10.25 -24.01 -14.97
N ALA A 345 10.00 -24.97 -15.86
CA ALA A 345 9.79 -26.37 -15.48
C ALA A 345 10.99 -26.98 -14.72
N PRO A 346 12.25 -26.85 -15.18
CA PRO A 346 13.38 -27.39 -14.43
C PRO A 346 13.60 -26.69 -13.07
N THR A 347 13.34 -25.38 -12.95
CA THR A 347 13.42 -24.69 -11.65
C THR A 347 12.30 -25.14 -10.72
N ALA A 348 11.07 -25.28 -11.20
CA ALA A 348 9.95 -25.83 -10.43
C ALA A 348 10.27 -27.24 -9.90
N ALA A 349 10.70 -28.14 -10.80
CA ALA A 349 11.03 -29.51 -10.45
C ALA A 349 12.17 -29.61 -9.42
N TYR A 350 13.17 -28.72 -9.48
CA TYR A 350 14.23 -28.64 -8.48
C TYR A 350 13.69 -28.38 -7.07
N PHE A 351 12.89 -27.31 -6.92
CA PHE A 351 12.32 -26.95 -5.61
C PHE A 351 11.27 -27.97 -5.14
N GLU A 352 10.44 -28.52 -6.03
CA GLU A 352 9.46 -29.55 -5.68
C GLU A 352 10.13 -30.84 -5.20
N HIS A 353 11.18 -31.30 -5.88
CA HIS A 353 11.94 -32.48 -5.44
C HIS A 353 12.53 -32.24 -4.05
N LYS A 354 13.16 -31.09 -3.83
CA LYS A 354 13.88 -30.83 -2.58
C LYS A 354 12.99 -30.52 -1.39
N TYR A 355 11.90 -29.77 -1.59
CA TYR A 355 11.08 -29.20 -0.50
C TYR A 355 9.59 -29.56 -0.58
N GLY A 356 9.12 -30.18 -1.66
CA GLY A 356 7.69 -30.43 -1.88
C GLY A 356 7.07 -31.47 -0.95
N GLN A 357 7.89 -32.37 -0.37
CA GLN A 357 7.43 -33.41 0.56
C GLN A 357 7.36 -32.95 2.02
N MET A 358 7.87 -31.76 2.36
CA MET A 358 7.89 -31.25 3.74
C MET A 358 6.53 -30.64 4.11
N PRO A 359 5.80 -31.13 5.12
CA PRO A 359 4.56 -30.48 5.55
C PRO A 359 4.86 -29.25 6.43
N ASN A 360 3.99 -28.24 6.40
CA ASN A 360 4.24 -26.93 7.06
C ASN A 360 4.45 -27.01 8.57
N ASP A 361 3.93 -28.04 9.22
CA ASP A 361 4.04 -28.30 10.67
C ASP A 361 5.28 -29.10 11.06
N GLN A 362 6.14 -29.46 10.11
CA GLN A 362 7.38 -30.24 10.34
C GLN A 362 8.65 -29.54 9.84
N VAL A 363 8.55 -28.33 9.31
CA VAL A 363 9.71 -27.57 8.83
C VAL A 363 10.33 -26.85 10.01
N PHE A 364 11.64 -27.06 10.20
CA PHE A 364 12.44 -26.37 11.19
C PHE A 364 13.06 -25.07 10.63
N GLN A 365 13.54 -24.20 11.52
CA GLN A 365 14.11 -22.91 11.15
C GLN A 365 15.32 -23.07 10.22
N GLU A 366 16.17 -24.06 10.47
CA GLU A 366 17.36 -24.35 9.67
C GLU A 366 17.00 -24.76 8.24
N GLU A 367 15.99 -25.60 8.08
CA GLU A 367 15.50 -26.07 6.79
C GLU A 367 14.89 -24.92 5.98
N TYR A 368 14.08 -24.08 6.63
CA TYR A 368 13.54 -22.90 5.96
C TYR A 368 14.62 -21.88 5.62
N SER A 369 15.61 -21.68 6.48
CA SER A 369 16.73 -20.78 6.22
C SER A 369 17.54 -21.25 5.00
N GLN A 370 17.73 -22.56 4.85
CA GLN A 370 18.35 -23.14 3.67
C GLN A 370 17.49 -22.90 2.42
N TYR A 371 16.19 -23.19 2.48
CA TYR A 371 15.25 -22.92 1.39
C TYR A 371 15.30 -21.45 0.94
N LEU A 372 15.24 -20.52 1.89
CA LEU A 372 15.24 -19.10 1.64
C LEU A 372 16.56 -18.63 0.99
N ALA A 373 17.70 -19.16 1.45
CA ALA A 373 18.99 -18.84 0.83
C ALA A 373 19.03 -19.27 -0.66
N GLU A 374 18.52 -20.47 -0.96
CA GLU A 374 18.44 -20.97 -2.33
C GLU A 374 17.40 -20.22 -3.17
N PHE A 375 16.28 -19.83 -2.57
CA PHE A 375 15.30 -18.96 -3.20
C PHE A 375 15.92 -17.60 -3.55
N ARG A 376 16.69 -17.00 -2.64
CA ARG A 376 17.38 -15.73 -2.86
C ARG A 376 18.37 -15.80 -4.01
N GLU A 377 19.19 -16.84 -4.02
CA GLU A 377 20.19 -17.07 -5.06
C GLU A 377 19.53 -17.30 -6.43
N THR A 378 18.42 -18.04 -6.46
CA THR A 378 17.81 -18.48 -7.71
C THR A 378 16.82 -17.47 -8.28
N LEU A 379 16.01 -16.84 -7.42
CA LEU A 379 14.77 -16.16 -7.82
C LEU A 379 14.63 -14.72 -7.32
N SER A 380 15.26 -14.28 -6.22
CA SER A 380 14.90 -13.00 -5.57
C SER A 380 15.01 -11.78 -6.48
N ASP A 381 16.06 -11.64 -7.29
CA ASP A 381 16.22 -10.52 -8.23
C ASP A 381 15.36 -10.67 -9.51
N LYS A 382 14.73 -11.83 -9.68
CA LYS A 382 13.87 -12.17 -10.81
C LYS A 382 12.40 -12.16 -10.44
N THR A 383 12.01 -11.91 -9.19
CA THR A 383 10.58 -11.81 -8.86
C THR A 383 9.98 -10.51 -9.36
N LYS A 384 8.71 -10.57 -9.76
CA LYS A 384 7.89 -9.44 -10.15
C LYS A 384 7.20 -8.88 -8.90
N LEU A 385 7.42 -7.60 -8.69
CA LEU A 385 6.65 -6.73 -7.80
C LEU A 385 5.28 -6.49 -8.41
N ILE A 386 4.23 -6.86 -7.68
CA ILE A 386 2.85 -6.50 -8.02
C ILE A 386 2.43 -5.48 -6.98
N LEU A 387 2.24 -4.24 -7.43
CA LEU A 387 2.12 -3.06 -6.58
C LEU A 387 0.66 -2.61 -6.59
N TYR A 388 -0.14 -3.17 -5.68
CA TYR A 388 -1.58 -2.95 -5.67
C TYR A 388 -1.94 -1.57 -5.13
N ASP A 389 -1.34 -1.20 -4.00
CA ASP A 389 -1.69 -0.01 -3.23
C ASP A 389 -1.04 1.29 -3.74
N ASP A 390 0.04 1.15 -4.52
CA ASP A 390 0.68 2.27 -5.19
C ASP A 390 -0.24 2.98 -6.19
N LEU A 391 -1.17 2.24 -6.83
CA LEU A 391 -2.06 2.78 -7.86
C LEU A 391 -3.08 3.79 -7.31
N PRO A 392 -3.82 3.51 -6.22
CA PRO A 392 -4.60 4.52 -5.52
C PRO A 392 -3.83 5.78 -5.14
N ILE A 393 -2.54 5.66 -4.77
CA ILE A 393 -1.70 6.81 -4.42
C ILE A 393 -1.39 7.67 -5.64
N LEU A 394 -1.06 7.07 -6.78
CA LEU A 394 -0.82 7.83 -8.01
C LEU A 394 -2.09 8.53 -8.52
N ASP A 395 -3.26 7.93 -8.29
CA ASP A 395 -4.53 8.50 -8.72
C ASP A 395 -4.96 9.75 -7.92
N LEU A 396 -4.26 10.05 -6.82
CA LEU A 396 -4.34 11.36 -6.15
C LEU A 396 -3.92 12.50 -7.07
N MET A 397 -3.13 12.23 -8.12
CA MET A 397 -2.77 13.24 -9.11
C MET A 397 -4.00 13.66 -9.93
N GLU A 398 -4.14 14.98 -10.11
CA GLU A 398 -5.08 15.64 -11.00
C GLU A 398 -4.85 15.17 -12.45
N GLU A 399 -5.92 15.16 -13.26
CA GLU A 399 -5.89 14.62 -14.62
C GLU A 399 -4.86 15.36 -15.50
N GLU A 400 -4.69 16.67 -15.33
CA GLU A 400 -3.71 17.47 -16.09
C GLU A 400 -2.27 16.99 -15.87
N LEU A 401 -1.92 16.67 -14.62
CA LEU A 401 -0.59 16.13 -14.30
C LEU A 401 -0.44 14.69 -14.80
N LYS A 402 -1.50 13.88 -14.69
CA LYS A 402 -1.49 12.51 -15.21
C LYS A 402 -1.34 12.48 -16.72
N ASP A 403 -1.97 13.41 -17.44
CA ASP A 403 -1.81 13.57 -18.89
C ASP A 403 -0.38 14.02 -19.24
N GLU A 404 0.19 14.96 -18.48
CA GLU A 404 1.57 15.43 -18.69
C GLU A 404 2.62 14.33 -18.46
N LEU A 405 2.37 13.46 -17.47
CA LEU A 405 3.19 12.30 -17.17
C LEU A 405 2.86 11.11 -18.10
N GLY A 406 1.78 11.20 -18.88
CA GLY A 406 1.31 10.13 -19.75
C GLY A 406 0.81 8.90 -19.00
N LEU A 407 0.23 9.07 -17.81
CA LEU A 407 -0.31 7.99 -16.97
C LEU A 407 -1.72 7.57 -17.40
N SER A 408 -2.52 8.55 -17.83
CA SER A 408 -3.93 8.36 -18.18
C SER A 408 -4.09 7.64 -19.52
N MET A 409 -5.07 6.75 -19.59
CA MET A 409 -5.71 6.34 -20.84
C MET A 409 -7.18 6.77 -20.81
N PRO A 410 -7.85 6.93 -21.98
CA PRO A 410 -9.28 7.18 -22.01
C PRO A 410 -10.03 6.12 -21.20
N TYR A 411 -10.75 6.56 -20.16
CA TYR A 411 -11.55 5.67 -19.34
C TYR A 411 -12.72 5.12 -20.16
N LYS A 412 -12.86 3.80 -20.23
CA LYS A 412 -13.97 3.15 -20.92
C LYS A 412 -15.11 2.90 -19.94
N MET A 413 -16.22 3.60 -20.15
CA MET A 413 -17.49 3.35 -19.47
C MET A 413 -18.22 2.22 -20.22
N ASP A 414 -18.19 1.01 -19.68
CA ASP A 414 -18.71 -0.20 -20.34
C ASP A 414 -19.57 -1.09 -19.42
N GLN A 415 -19.86 -0.64 -18.20
CA GLN A 415 -20.72 -1.33 -17.23
C GLN A 415 -22.02 -0.56 -17.02
N ASP A 416 -21.95 0.66 -16.49
CA ASP A 416 -23.11 1.54 -16.28
C ASP A 416 -22.66 3.00 -16.46
N GLU A 417 -22.96 3.60 -17.61
CA GLU A 417 -22.43 4.92 -17.97
C GLU A 417 -22.83 6.03 -16.98
N GLU A 418 -24.01 5.94 -16.37
CA GLU A 418 -24.48 6.96 -15.42
C GLU A 418 -23.70 6.87 -14.11
N LEU A 419 -23.57 5.67 -13.56
CA LEU A 419 -22.83 5.44 -12.33
C LEU A 419 -21.32 5.63 -12.54
N GLU A 420 -20.77 5.23 -13.69
CA GLU A 420 -19.34 5.30 -13.97
C GLU A 420 -18.77 6.73 -14.10
N ARG A 421 -19.64 7.72 -14.25
CA ARG A 421 -19.24 9.15 -14.16
C ARG A 421 -18.77 9.53 -12.76
N THR A 422 -19.28 8.85 -11.74
CA THR A 422 -19.00 9.12 -10.31
C THR A 422 -18.15 8.01 -9.68
N PHE A 423 -18.35 6.77 -10.10
CA PHE A 423 -17.70 5.57 -9.53
C PHE A 423 -16.88 4.88 -10.60
N LYS A 424 -15.56 5.01 -10.57
CA LYS A 424 -14.67 4.46 -11.62
C LYS A 424 -14.02 3.16 -11.18
N VAL A 425 -13.98 2.16 -12.06
CA VAL A 425 -13.26 0.89 -11.88
C VAL A 425 -12.12 0.77 -12.89
N PHE A 426 -10.89 0.81 -12.40
CA PHE A 426 -9.67 0.63 -13.19
C PHE A 426 -9.19 -0.82 -13.10
N GLY A 427 -8.60 -1.33 -14.18
CA GLY A 427 -8.18 -2.74 -14.26
C GLY A 427 -9.33 -3.73 -14.51
N LYS A 428 -10.29 -3.42 -15.38
CA LYS A 428 -11.37 -4.37 -15.71
C LYS A 428 -10.82 -5.70 -16.24
N SER A 429 -9.68 -5.67 -16.92
CA SER A 429 -8.88 -6.84 -17.28
C SER A 429 -7.38 -6.52 -17.18
N VAL A 430 -6.52 -7.53 -17.37
CA VAL A 430 -5.06 -7.32 -17.42
C VAL A 430 -4.65 -6.70 -18.75
N GLU A 431 -5.36 -7.06 -19.82
CA GLU A 431 -5.14 -6.61 -21.19
C GLU A 431 -5.63 -5.17 -21.41
N ASP A 432 -6.62 -4.73 -20.62
CA ASP A 432 -7.14 -3.37 -20.60
C ASP A 432 -7.10 -2.80 -19.17
N PRO A 433 -5.90 -2.43 -18.69
CA PRO A 433 -5.75 -1.96 -17.31
C PRO A 433 -6.24 -0.53 -17.11
N GLY A 434 -6.58 0.20 -18.20
CA GLY A 434 -7.06 1.59 -18.14
C GLY A 434 -5.96 2.63 -17.81
N LEU A 435 -4.69 2.27 -18.00
CA LEU A 435 -3.51 3.06 -17.65
C LEU A 435 -2.34 2.80 -18.61
N ASN A 436 -1.39 3.73 -18.68
CA ASN A 436 -0.12 3.48 -19.37
C ASN A 436 0.85 2.73 -18.44
N VAL A 437 1.06 1.44 -18.71
CA VAL A 437 1.84 0.54 -17.83
C VAL A 437 3.26 1.05 -17.59
N GLU A 438 3.97 1.41 -18.66
CA GLU A 438 5.37 1.83 -18.59
C GLU A 438 5.51 3.14 -17.79
N ASN A 439 4.70 4.15 -18.10
CA ASN A 439 4.78 5.43 -17.40
C ASN A 439 4.37 5.33 -15.92
N ILE A 440 3.41 4.46 -15.58
CA ILE A 440 3.07 4.15 -14.19
C ILE A 440 4.27 3.53 -13.47
N GLN A 441 4.88 2.49 -14.05
CA GLN A 441 6.07 1.84 -13.47
C GLN A 441 7.21 2.83 -13.24
N GLU A 442 7.55 3.65 -14.24
CA GLU A 442 8.60 4.66 -14.12
C GLU A 442 8.27 5.74 -13.09
N THR A 443 7.00 6.12 -12.95
CA THR A 443 6.56 7.11 -11.96
C THR A 443 6.65 6.57 -10.54
N ILE A 444 6.26 5.31 -10.30
CA ILE A 444 6.45 4.64 -9.02
C ILE A 444 7.94 4.65 -8.65
N ILE A 445 8.81 4.19 -9.56
CA ILE A 445 10.26 4.12 -9.33
C ILE A 445 10.81 5.52 -9.02
N ALA A 446 10.43 6.54 -9.80
CA ALA A 446 10.88 7.91 -9.60
C ALA A 446 10.50 8.46 -8.22
N LEU A 447 9.24 8.28 -7.81
CA LEU A 447 8.74 8.72 -6.51
C LEU A 447 9.40 7.97 -5.35
N THR A 448 9.55 6.65 -5.45
CA THR A 448 10.25 5.86 -4.43
C THR A 448 11.69 6.34 -4.28
N LYS A 449 12.44 6.45 -5.39
CA LYS A 449 13.83 6.93 -5.36
C LYS A 449 13.92 8.31 -4.73
N TYR A 450 13.04 9.24 -5.12
CA TYR A 450 13.03 10.60 -4.58
C TYR A 450 12.77 10.64 -3.08
N ALA A 451 11.77 9.90 -2.58
CA ALA A 451 11.46 9.83 -1.15
C ALA A 451 12.67 9.35 -0.32
N ILE A 452 13.32 8.28 -0.78
CA ILE A 452 14.43 7.66 -0.06
C ILE A 452 15.70 8.52 -0.09
N LEU A 453 16.02 9.11 -1.25
CA LEU A 453 17.17 10.01 -1.34
C LEU A 453 16.96 11.27 -0.51
N SER A 454 15.75 11.81 -0.49
CA SER A 454 15.41 12.99 0.32
C SER A 454 15.48 12.69 1.83
N SER A 455 14.96 11.55 2.29
CA SER A 455 15.00 11.18 3.71
C SER A 455 16.43 10.93 4.21
N LEU A 456 17.31 10.38 3.36
CA LEU A 456 18.73 10.23 3.69
C LEU A 456 19.42 11.59 3.87
N GLU A 457 19.06 12.58 3.07
CA GLU A 457 19.63 13.93 3.14
C GLU A 457 19.18 14.66 4.40
N ASP A 458 17.89 14.56 4.76
CA ASP A 458 17.37 15.09 6.03
C ASP A 458 18.09 14.49 7.24
N ARG A 459 18.31 13.17 7.23
CA ARG A 459 19.01 12.47 8.31
C ARG A 459 20.48 12.88 8.40
N GLY A 460 21.14 13.05 7.26
CA GLY A 460 22.51 13.56 7.20
C GLY A 460 22.61 14.97 7.78
N ALA A 461 21.68 15.85 7.40
CA ALA A 461 21.59 17.20 7.96
C ALA A 461 21.35 17.18 9.47
N TYR A 462 20.44 16.34 9.96
CA TYR A 462 20.14 16.19 11.38
C TYR A 462 21.36 15.69 12.18
N LEU A 463 22.03 14.64 11.73
CA LEU A 463 23.22 14.09 12.41
C LEU A 463 24.37 15.11 12.46
N ASN A 464 24.57 15.86 11.37
CA ASN A 464 25.55 16.95 11.31
C ASN A 464 25.20 18.09 12.28
N ALA A 465 23.92 18.48 12.36
CA ALA A 465 23.45 19.52 13.28
C ALA A 465 23.60 19.10 14.76
N CYS A 466 23.41 17.82 15.07
CA CYS A 466 23.58 17.28 16.42
C CYS A 466 25.05 17.04 16.82
N GLY A 467 26.04 17.37 15.99
CA GLY A 467 27.46 17.23 16.30
C GLY A 467 27.93 15.78 16.49
N LYS A 468 27.09 14.79 16.14
CA LYS A 468 27.47 13.37 16.15
C LYS A 468 28.28 13.08 14.88
N LYS A 469 29.55 13.52 14.88
CA LYS A 469 30.54 12.97 13.94
C LYS A 469 30.71 11.49 14.28
N LYS A 470 30.45 10.62 13.31
CA LYS A 470 30.72 9.18 13.41
C LYS A 470 32.18 8.92 13.75
#